data_AF-H2Z1J6-F1
#
_entry.id   AF-H2Z1J6-F1
#
_cell.length_a   1.000
_cell.length_b   1.000
_cell.length_c   1.000
_cell.angle_alpha   90.00
_cell.angle_beta   90.00
_cell.angle_gamma   90.00
#
_symmetry.space_group_name_H-M   'P 1'
#
loop_
_entity.id
_entity.type
_entity.pdbx_description
1 polymer ?
#
loop_
_entity_poly.entity_id
_entity_poly.type
_entity_poly.pdbx_seq_one_letter_code
_entity_poly.pdbx_strand_id
1 'polypeptide(L)'
;MTRQRSCNGGEIGDSGCAGPFVEFVNCNGHNCPSWSSWSSWSPCSASCDEGVVTRRRSCEGGNIGDLGCNGAIKDTLRCIELNITLPTCYVWEEWSDWSSCNRTCGGGFKSRSRECRMNNVN
;
A
#
# COMPACT_ATOMS: atom_id res chain seq x y z
N MET A 1 -29.63 2.41 23.33
CA MET A 1 -30.55 1.44 23.97
C MET A 1 -31.41 2.18 24.99
N THR A 2 -32.66 1.75 25.19
CA THR A 2 -33.62 2.46 26.06
C THR A 2 -34.20 1.49 27.08
N ARG A 3 -34.21 1.89 28.36
CA ARG A 3 -34.91 1.17 29.42
C ARG A 3 -36.05 2.04 29.94
N GLN A 4 -37.22 1.45 30.13
CA GLN A 4 -38.38 2.14 30.65
C GLN A 4 -38.93 1.39 31.86
N ARG A 5 -39.36 2.13 32.89
CA ARG A 5 -40.06 1.60 34.06
C ARG A 5 -41.46 2.22 34.16
N SER A 6 -42.42 1.45 34.65
CA SER A 6 -43.81 1.88 34.88
C SER A 6 -44.13 1.95 36.37
N CYS A 7 -45.00 2.89 36.77
CA CYS A 7 -45.53 2.95 38.13
C CYS A 7 -46.76 2.03 38.21
N ASN A 8 -46.68 0.98 39.03
CA ASN A 8 -47.78 0.04 39.18
C ASN A 8 -48.76 0.57 40.23
N GLY A 9 -49.98 0.93 39.81
CA GLY A 9 -51.04 1.39 40.71
C GLY A 9 -51.05 2.91 41.00
N GLY A 10 -50.36 3.72 40.19
CA GLY A 10 -50.33 5.19 40.29
C GLY A 10 -49.78 5.85 39.04
N GLU A 11 -49.59 7.17 39.07
CA GLU A 11 -49.05 7.95 37.96
C GLU A 11 -47.54 8.24 38.13
N ILE A 12 -46.87 8.54 37.01
CA ILE A 12 -45.46 8.94 37.04
C ILE A 12 -45.36 10.28 37.78
N GLY A 13 -44.55 10.32 38.84
CA GLY A 13 -44.40 11.51 39.68
C GLY A 13 -45.09 11.44 41.04
N ASP A 14 -45.91 10.42 41.30
CA ASP A 14 -46.49 10.19 42.62
C ASP A 14 -45.44 9.89 43.69
N SER A 15 -45.82 10.07 44.96
CA SER A 15 -44.97 9.71 46.11
C SER A 15 -44.63 8.21 46.07
N GLY A 16 -43.35 7.88 45.90
CA GLY A 16 -42.86 6.50 45.67
C GLY A 16 -42.56 6.15 44.21
N CYS A 17 -43.04 6.95 43.26
CA CYS A 17 -42.77 6.84 41.81
C CYS A 17 -42.04 8.06 41.24
N ALA A 18 -41.28 8.76 42.09
CA ALA A 18 -40.49 9.92 41.69
C ALA A 18 -39.25 9.55 40.84
N GLY A 19 -38.90 10.43 39.91
CA GLY A 19 -37.73 10.31 39.04
C GLY A 19 -38.04 9.88 37.60
N PRO A 20 -37.03 9.74 36.74
CA PRO A 20 -37.23 9.48 35.32
C PRO A 20 -37.86 8.10 35.10
N PHE A 21 -38.87 8.03 34.23
CA PHE A 21 -39.51 6.76 33.84
C PHE A 21 -38.82 6.12 32.62
N VAL A 22 -38.00 6.89 31.91
CA VAL A 22 -37.20 6.44 30.77
C VAL A 22 -35.73 6.79 30.99
N GLU A 23 -34.85 5.86 30.62
CA GLU A 23 -33.40 5.99 30.68
C GLU A 23 -32.79 5.62 29.34
N PHE A 24 -31.87 6.47 28.86
CA PHE A 24 -31.15 6.29 27.61
C PHE A 24 -29.71 5.88 27.87
N VAL A 25 -29.23 4.88 27.15
CA VAL A 25 -27.83 4.44 27.19
C VAL A 25 -27.26 4.48 25.78
N ASN A 26 -26.11 5.14 25.63
CA ASN A 26 -25.36 5.14 24.38
C ASN A 26 -24.82 3.73 24.10
N CYS A 27 -24.98 3.29 22.86
CA CYS A 27 -24.39 2.05 22.36
C CYS A 27 -23.46 2.36 21.19
N ASN A 28 -22.49 1.49 20.93
CA ASN A 28 -21.53 1.63 19.84
C ASN A 28 -20.75 2.96 19.86
N GLY A 29 -20.23 3.35 21.03
CA GLY A 29 -19.44 4.58 21.19
C GLY A 29 -18.03 4.53 20.56
N HIS A 30 -17.74 3.52 19.76
CA HIS A 30 -16.50 3.43 19.00
C HIS A 30 -16.62 4.22 17.70
N ASN A 31 -15.50 4.72 17.19
CA ASN A 31 -15.47 5.39 15.89
C ASN A 31 -15.89 4.42 14.79
N CYS A 32 -16.63 4.93 13.80
CA CYS A 32 -16.95 4.15 12.62
C CYS A 32 -15.69 3.86 11.79
N PRO A 33 -15.61 2.70 11.13
CA PRO A 33 -14.52 2.40 10.21
C PRO A 33 -14.38 3.47 9.14
N SER A 34 -13.17 3.97 8.91
CA SER A 34 -12.87 4.90 7.82
C SER A 34 -11.43 4.76 7.34
N TRP A 35 -11.19 5.11 6.08
CA TRP A 35 -9.84 5.17 5.56
C TRP A 35 -9.05 6.31 6.20
N SER A 36 -7.84 6.00 6.67
CA SER A 36 -6.83 7.01 6.95
C SER A 36 -6.48 7.80 5.68
N SER A 37 -5.81 8.95 5.86
CA SER A 37 -5.09 9.58 4.77
C SER A 37 -4.11 8.59 4.13
N TRP A 38 -3.91 8.73 2.82
CA TRP A 38 -2.84 8.03 2.14
C TRP A 38 -1.48 8.45 2.68
N SER A 39 -0.54 7.50 2.77
CA SER A 39 0.87 7.79 2.96
C SER A 39 1.40 8.60 1.79
N SER A 40 2.57 9.21 1.98
CA SER A 40 3.38 9.68 0.85
C SER A 40 3.69 8.53 -0.11
N TRP A 41 3.89 8.88 -1.37
CA TRP A 41 4.42 7.94 -2.36
C TRP A 41 5.82 7.48 -1.98
N SER A 42 6.10 6.19 -2.21
CA SER A 42 7.45 5.65 -2.10
C SER A 42 8.38 6.27 -3.15
N PRO A 43 9.70 6.16 -2.97
CA PRO A 43 10.63 6.32 -4.09
C PRO A 43 10.29 5.34 -5.22
N CYS A 44 10.79 5.64 -6.42
CA CYS A 44 10.65 4.74 -7.56
C CYS A 44 11.34 3.40 -7.25
N SER A 45 10.70 2.29 -7.62
CA SER A 45 11.22 0.94 -7.37
C SER A 45 12.50 0.62 -8.15
N ALA A 46 12.75 1.35 -9.24
CA ALA A 46 13.93 1.24 -10.07
C ALA A 46 14.73 2.54 -10.01
N SER A 47 16.04 2.44 -10.21
CA SER A 47 16.94 3.59 -10.33
C SER A 47 17.17 4.04 -11.77
N CYS A 48 16.76 3.23 -12.74
CA CYS A 48 16.87 3.47 -14.17
C CYS A 48 15.72 2.76 -14.92
N ASP A 49 15.46 3.13 -16.17
CA ASP A 49 14.35 2.69 -17.02
C ASP A 49 12.96 2.91 -16.38
N GLU A 50 12.09 1.91 -16.43
CA GLU A 50 10.76 1.98 -15.85
C GLU A 50 10.77 1.50 -14.39
N GLY A 51 9.97 2.17 -13.56
CA GLY A 51 9.71 1.71 -12.21
C GLY A 51 8.33 2.13 -11.75
N VAL A 52 7.98 1.69 -10.55
CA VAL A 52 6.69 2.01 -9.91
C VAL A 52 6.89 2.70 -8.57
N VAL A 53 5.93 3.55 -8.23
CA VAL A 53 5.77 4.16 -6.90
C VAL A 53 4.53 3.58 -6.25
N THR A 54 4.57 3.44 -4.93
CA THR A 54 3.46 2.87 -4.16
C THR A 54 3.12 3.75 -2.97
N ARG A 55 1.85 3.79 -2.60
CA ARG A 55 1.38 4.39 -1.34
C ARG A 55 0.36 3.47 -0.69
N ARG A 56 0.17 3.62 0.62
CA ARG A 56 -0.76 2.81 1.41
C ARG A 56 -1.60 3.68 2.33
N ARG A 57 -2.71 3.14 2.77
CA ARG A 57 -3.56 3.69 3.83
C ARG A 57 -3.99 2.55 4.75
N SER A 58 -4.59 2.86 5.89
CA SER A 58 -5.12 1.87 6.84
C SER A 58 -6.59 2.14 7.13
N CYS A 59 -7.32 1.10 7.52
CA CYS A 59 -8.66 1.28 8.06
C CYS A 59 -8.57 1.64 9.55
N GLU A 60 -9.07 2.81 9.92
CA GLU A 60 -9.15 3.27 11.30
C GLU A 60 -10.54 2.94 11.85
N GLY A 61 -10.62 2.34 13.04
CA GLY A 61 -11.89 2.00 13.67
C GLY A 61 -12.59 0.75 13.13
N GLY A 62 -11.93 -0.05 12.29
CA GLY A 62 -12.47 -1.30 11.76
C GLY A 62 -11.47 -2.13 10.96
N ASN A 63 -11.99 -3.02 10.11
CA ASN A 63 -11.21 -3.89 9.23
C ASN A 63 -11.36 -3.49 7.75
N ILE A 64 -10.40 -3.93 6.93
CA ILE A 64 -10.48 -3.77 5.48
C ILE A 64 -11.71 -4.49 4.95
N GLY A 65 -12.53 -3.80 4.17
CA GLY A 65 -13.79 -4.34 3.64
C GLY A 65 -15.02 -3.98 4.46
N ASP A 66 -14.86 -3.44 5.67
CA ASP A 66 -15.98 -2.87 6.42
C ASP A 66 -16.57 -1.66 5.68
N LEU A 67 -17.82 -1.34 5.97
CA LEU A 67 -18.48 -0.16 5.45
C LEU A 67 -17.73 1.11 5.93
N GLY A 68 -17.12 1.84 4.99
CA GLY A 68 -16.21 2.98 5.27
C GLY A 68 -14.74 2.68 4.97
N CYS A 69 -14.37 1.40 4.85
CA CYS A 69 -13.06 0.91 4.45
C CYS A 69 -13.15 -0.03 3.23
N ASN A 70 -14.10 0.24 2.35
CA ASN A 70 -14.24 -0.42 1.06
C ASN A 70 -13.23 0.14 0.04
N GLY A 71 -12.62 -0.74 -0.74
CA GLY A 71 -11.65 -0.39 -1.79
C GLY A 71 -10.21 -0.81 -1.47
N ALA A 72 -9.26 -0.32 -2.28
CA ALA A 72 -7.87 -0.76 -2.20
C ALA A 72 -7.11 -0.17 -1.00
N ILE A 73 -6.29 -0.99 -0.36
CA ILE A 73 -5.35 -0.59 0.70
C ILE A 73 -4.03 -0.02 0.15
N LYS A 74 -3.67 -0.41 -1.06
CA LYS A 74 -2.43 -0.04 -1.74
C LYS A 74 -2.77 0.52 -3.10
N ASP A 75 -2.08 1.59 -3.47
CA ASP A 75 -2.12 2.20 -4.78
C ASP A 75 -0.72 2.13 -5.41
N THR A 76 -0.65 1.94 -6.72
CA THR A 76 0.59 1.71 -7.47
C THR A 76 0.49 2.40 -8.82
N LEU A 77 1.45 3.28 -9.09
CA LEU A 77 1.56 4.00 -10.37
C LEU A 77 2.96 3.82 -10.94
N ARG A 78 3.12 4.07 -12.24
CA ARG A 78 4.45 4.20 -12.84
C ARG A 78 5.08 5.51 -12.38
N CYS A 79 6.40 5.53 -12.26
CA CYS A 79 7.14 6.71 -11.81
C CYS A 79 6.91 7.92 -12.74
N ILE A 80 6.79 7.68 -14.04
CA ILE A 80 6.52 8.73 -15.03
C ILE A 80 5.19 9.46 -14.80
N GLU A 81 4.19 8.80 -14.21
CA GLU A 81 2.88 9.40 -13.90
C GLU A 81 2.96 10.40 -12.75
N LEU A 82 4.03 10.35 -11.94
CA LEU A 82 4.36 11.36 -10.93
C LEU A 82 5.44 12.34 -11.41
N ASN A 83 5.70 12.40 -12.72
CA ASN A 83 6.77 13.20 -13.32
C ASN A 83 8.18 12.83 -12.80
N ILE A 84 8.39 11.59 -12.36
CA ILE A 84 9.70 11.06 -11.98
C ILE A 84 10.29 10.38 -13.22
N THR A 85 11.22 11.06 -13.89
CA THR A 85 11.97 10.50 -15.04
C THR A 85 13.22 9.82 -14.54
N LEU A 86 13.38 8.54 -14.89
CA LEU A 86 14.59 7.78 -14.59
C LEU A 86 15.56 7.81 -15.78
N PRO A 87 16.88 7.71 -15.53
CA PRO A 87 17.86 7.54 -16.60
C PRO A 87 17.69 6.16 -17.25
N THR A 88 18.19 5.97 -18.46
CA THR A 88 18.25 4.64 -19.08
C THR A 88 19.27 3.75 -18.37
N CYS A 89 18.93 2.48 -18.15
CA CYS A 89 19.87 1.51 -17.58
C CYS A 89 20.96 1.16 -18.59
N TYR A 90 22.11 0.70 -18.11
CA TYR A 90 23.13 0.08 -18.96
C TYR A 90 23.08 -1.43 -18.81
N VAL A 91 23.23 -2.13 -19.92
CA VAL A 91 23.26 -3.59 -19.99
C VAL A 91 24.53 -4.06 -20.66
N TRP A 92 25.04 -5.20 -20.21
CA TRP A 92 26.11 -5.89 -20.92
C TRP A 92 25.52 -6.56 -22.16
N GLU A 93 26.17 -6.35 -23.31
CA GLU A 93 25.89 -7.15 -24.49
C GLU A 93 26.31 -8.60 -24.29
N GLU A 94 25.86 -9.46 -25.21
CA GLU A 94 26.35 -10.83 -25.31
C GLU A 94 27.87 -10.86 -25.45
N TRP A 95 28.46 -11.91 -24.91
CA TRP A 95 29.89 -12.15 -25.11
C TRP A 95 30.18 -12.35 -26.59
N SER A 96 31.26 -11.74 -27.08
CA SER A 96 31.83 -12.11 -28.36
C SER A 96 32.20 -13.60 -28.39
N ASP A 97 32.38 -14.13 -29.59
CA ASP A 97 33.02 -15.43 -29.75
C ASP A 97 34.42 -15.42 -29.11
N TRP A 98 34.84 -16.62 -28.67
CA TRP A 98 36.20 -16.82 -28.20
C TRP A 98 37.19 -16.62 -29.34
N SER A 99 38.28 -15.91 -29.04
CA SER A 99 39.41 -15.82 -29.94
C SER A 99 40.05 -17.19 -30.20
N SER A 100 40.86 -17.27 -31.26
CA SER A 100 41.75 -18.41 -31.48
C SER A 100 42.76 -18.51 -30.33
N CYS A 101 43.27 -19.73 -30.09
CA CYS A 101 44.29 -19.91 -29.07
C CYS A 101 45.56 -19.17 -29.48
N ASN A 102 46.11 -18.33 -28.60
CA ASN A 102 47.32 -17.54 -28.91
C ASN A 102 48.57 -18.39 -29.15
N ARG A 103 48.52 -19.69 -28.83
CA ARG A 103 49.57 -20.66 -29.04
C ARG A 103 48.98 -21.93 -29.64
N THR A 104 49.78 -22.57 -30.49
CA THR A 104 49.45 -23.86 -31.10
C THR A 104 49.90 -25.05 -30.23
N CYS A 105 50.81 -24.86 -29.27
CA CYS A 105 51.25 -25.88 -28.32
C CYS A 105 51.80 -25.28 -27.00
N GLY A 106 52.00 -26.12 -25.97
CA GLY A 106 52.66 -25.72 -24.71
C GLY A 106 51.81 -24.89 -23.73
N GLY A 107 50.48 -24.89 -23.88
CA GLY A 107 49.55 -24.12 -23.05
C GLY A 107 49.45 -22.65 -23.50
N GLY A 108 48.24 -22.21 -23.86
CA GLY A 108 47.94 -20.86 -24.35
C GLY A 108 46.62 -20.32 -23.79
N PHE A 109 46.23 -19.13 -24.23
CA PHE A 109 45.02 -18.44 -23.76
C PHE A 109 44.09 -18.08 -24.91
N LYS A 110 42.79 -18.10 -24.62
CA LYS A 110 41.73 -17.51 -25.44
C LYS A 110 41.09 -16.37 -24.66
N SER A 111 40.63 -15.36 -25.39
CA SER A 111 39.95 -14.19 -24.84
C SER A 111 38.61 -13.99 -25.54
N ARG A 112 37.71 -13.30 -24.86
CA ARG A 112 36.46 -12.79 -25.42
C ARG A 112 36.14 -11.49 -24.71
N SER A 113 35.35 -10.63 -25.33
CA SER A 113 34.98 -9.33 -24.79
C SER A 113 33.47 -9.13 -24.91
N ARG A 114 32.96 -8.16 -24.16
CA ARG A 114 31.59 -7.66 -24.29
C ARG A 114 31.59 -6.18 -23.99
N GLU A 115 30.64 -5.46 -24.56
CA GLU A 115 30.48 -4.03 -24.35
C GLU A 115 29.31 -3.74 -23.41
N CYS A 116 29.41 -2.65 -22.66
CA CYS A 116 28.31 -2.14 -21.84
C CYS A 116 27.64 -1.02 -22.63
N ARG A 117 26.35 -1.18 -22.95
CA ARG A 117 25.59 -0.21 -23.76
C ARG A 117 24.32 0.21 -23.03
N MET A 118 23.76 1.36 -23.42
CA MET A 118 22.45 1.79 -22.92
C MET A 118 21.37 0.79 -23.35
N ASN A 119 20.51 0.43 -22.43
CA ASN A 119 19.36 -0.43 -22.66
C ASN A 119 18.31 0.36 -23.45
N ASN A 120 18.28 0.17 -24.76
CA ASN A 120 17.27 0.77 -25.62
C ASN A 120 16.02 -0.13 -25.63
N VAL A 121 15.22 -0.04 -24.58
CA VAL A 121 13.86 -0.61 -24.61
C VAL A 121 13.03 0.31 -25.51
N ASN A 122 12.77 -0.12 -26.75
CA ASN A 122 11.81 0.51 -27.66
C ASN A 122 10.37 0.11 -27.31
#